data_AF-A0A0F9CXG3-F1
#
_entry.id   AF-A0A0F9CXG3-F1
#
_cell.length_a   1.000
_cell.length_b   1.000
_cell.length_c   1.000
_cell.angle_alpha   90.00
_cell.angle_beta   90.00
_cell.angle_gamma   90.00
#
_symmetry.space_group_name_H-M   'P 1'
#
loop_
_entity.id
_entity.type
_entity.pdbx_description
1 polymer ?
#
loop_
_entity_poly.entity_id
_entity_poly.type
_entity_poly.pdbx_seq_one_letter_code
_entity_poly.pdbx_strand_id
1 'polypeptide(L)' 'MTQMGFFDLSDRYASLDAKKDPLVEIDAVVPWEEFRSILDEVWRKPDAERKSRAGRKPMDTVLMFKTLVL' A
#
# COMPACT_ATOMS: atom_id res chain seq x y z
N MET A 1 -26.93 11.96 -16.79
CA MET A 1 -25.80 11.19 -16.22
C MET A 1 -25.89 9.78 -16.78
N THR A 2 -24.85 9.31 -17.45
CA THR A 2 -24.76 7.92 -17.96
C THR A 2 -24.57 6.99 -16.77
N GLN A 3 -25.47 6.02 -16.60
CA GLN A 3 -25.34 4.99 -15.58
C GLN A 3 -24.31 3.97 -16.08
N MET A 4 -23.27 3.72 -15.30
CA MET A 4 -22.27 2.70 -15.63
C MET A 4 -22.93 1.33 -15.61
N GLY A 5 -22.66 0.54 -16.65
CA GLY A 5 -23.06 -0.85 -16.74
C GLY A 5 -22.43 -1.67 -15.63
N PHE A 6 -23.02 -2.83 -15.34
CA PHE A 6 -22.59 -3.71 -14.25
C PHE A 6 -21.12 -4.16 -14.36
N PHE A 7 -20.57 -4.20 -15.59
CA PHE A 7 -19.22 -4.68 -15.88
C PHE A 7 -18.21 -3.59 -16.21
N ASP A 8 -18.63 -2.32 -16.31
CA ASP A 8 -17.79 -1.22 -16.77
C ASP A 8 -16.50 -1.06 -15.94
N LEU A 9 -16.56 -1.32 -14.63
CA LEU A 9 -15.38 -1.29 -13.77
C LEU A 9 -14.41 -2.44 -14.08
N SER A 10 -14.92 -3.66 -14.18
CA SER A 10 -14.12 -4.85 -14.48
C SER A 10 -13.46 -4.73 -15.85
N ASP A 11 -14.22 -4.27 -16.86
CA ASP A 11 -13.71 -4.05 -18.22
C ASP A 11 -12.64 -2.96 -18.25
N ARG A 12 -12.81 -1.90 -17.45
CA ARG A 12 -11.81 -0.85 -17.31
C ARG A 12 -10.53 -1.37 -16.66
N TYR A 13 -10.62 -2.16 -15.59
CA TYR A 13 -9.44 -2.77 -14.96
C TYR A 13 -8.74 -3.74 -15.91
N ALA A 14 -9.47 -4.61 -16.60
CA ALA A 14 -8.91 -5.52 -17.59
C ALA A 14 -8.20 -4.76 -18.74
N SER A 15 -8.73 -3.60 -19.14
CA SER A 15 -8.09 -2.74 -20.15
C SER A 15 -6.79 -2.07 -19.67
N LEU A 16 -6.65 -1.85 -18.37
CA LEU A 16 -5.42 -1.33 -17.76
C LEU A 16 -4.36 -2.44 -17.67
N ASP A 17 -4.75 -3.63 -17.22
CA ASP A 17 -3.88 -4.80 -17.16
C ASP A 17 -3.33 -5.17 -18.55
N ALA A 18 -4.16 -5.09 -19.58
CA ALA A 18 -3.78 -5.33 -20.97
C ALA A 18 -2.66 -4.40 -21.47
N LYS A 19 -2.44 -3.26 -20.82
CA LYS A 19 -1.42 -2.27 -21.19
C LYS A 19 -0.10 -2.44 -20.45
N LYS A 20 0.06 -3.53 -19.67
CA LYS A 20 1.17 -3.76 -18.75
C LYS A 20 1.27 -2.64 -17.72
N ASP A 21 0.42 -2.72 -16.71
CA ASP A 21 0.40 -1.75 -15.63
C ASP A 21 1.78 -1.74 -14.92
N PRO A 22 2.53 -0.62 -14.99
CA PRO A 22 3.85 -0.53 -14.38
C PRO A 22 3.80 -0.70 -12.85
N LEU A 23 2.68 -0.41 -12.20
CA LEU A 23 2.54 -0.56 -10.75
C LEU A 23 2.49 -2.04 -10.35
N VAL A 24 1.84 -2.89 -11.18
CA VAL A 24 1.83 -4.34 -10.99
C VAL A 24 3.22 -4.92 -11.19
N GLU A 25 3.97 -4.43 -12.17
CA GLU A 25 5.36 -4.84 -12.38
C GLU A 25 6.25 -4.43 -11.19
N ILE A 26 6.11 -3.20 -10.68
CA ILE A 26 6.83 -2.72 -9.50
C ILE A 26 6.52 -3.58 -8.27
N ASP A 27 5.24 -3.88 -8.01
CA ASP A 27 4.86 -4.71 -6.86
C ASP A 27 5.48 -6.12 -6.93
N ALA A 28 5.63 -6.66 -8.14
CA ALA A 28 6.19 -7.99 -8.37
C ALA A 28 7.73 -8.04 -8.24
N VAL A 29 8.45 -6.98 -8.61
CA VAL A 29 9.93 -6.98 -8.62
C VAL A 29 10.55 -6.44 -7.34
N VAL A 30 9.85 -5.57 -6.60
CA VAL A 30 10.40 -4.93 -5.42
C VAL A 30 10.29 -5.86 -4.21
N PRO A 31 11.40 -6.18 -3.51
CA PRO A 31 11.37 -6.98 -2.29
C PRO A 31 10.93 -6.13 -1.08
N TRP A 32 9.64 -5.82 -1.00
CA TRP A 32 9.08 -4.86 -0.05
C TRP A 32 9.43 -5.09 1.42
N GLU A 33 9.57 -6.36 1.83
CA GLU A 33 9.90 -6.72 3.21
C GLU A 33 11.32 -6.32 3.62
N GLU A 34 12.24 -6.11 2.67
CA GLU A 34 13.59 -5.62 2.97
C GLU A 34 13.58 -4.21 3.57
N PHE A 35 12.57 -3.40 3.23
CA PHE A 35 12.40 -2.05 3.77
C PHE A 35 11.86 -2.02 5.20
N ARG A 36 11.30 -3.14 5.71
CA ARG A 36 10.59 -3.16 7.01
C ARG A 36 11.45 -2.60 8.14
N SER A 37 12.70 -3.04 8.25
CA SER A 37 13.60 -2.61 9.33
C SER A 37 13.79 -1.10 9.37
N ILE A 38 14.05 -0.50 8.20
CA ILE A 38 14.26 0.93 8.03
C ILE A 38 12.95 1.69 8.28
N LEU A 39 11.83 1.19 7.77
CA LEU A 39 10.52 1.81 7.94
C LEU A 39 10.08 1.79 9.42
N ASP A 40 10.29 0.69 10.12
CA ASP A 40 9.94 0.55 11.53
C ASP A 40 10.79 1.46 12.42
N GLU A 41 12.07 1.64 12.10
CA GLU A 41 12.97 2.56 12.81
C GLU A 41 12.52 4.02 12.69
N VAL A 42 12.15 4.46 11.49
CA VAL A 42 11.78 5.86 11.24
C VAL A 42 10.35 6.16 11.68
N TRP A 43 9.43 5.22 11.48
CA TRP A 43 8.00 5.45 11.70
C TRP A 43 7.65 5.58 13.18
N ARG A 44 8.35 4.88 14.08
CA ARG A 44 7.93 4.76 15.48
C ARG A 44 9.03 5.13 16.47
N LYS A 45 8.67 6.03 17.38
CA LYS A 45 9.39 6.17 18.64
C LYS A 45 9.33 4.84 19.42
N PRO A 46 10.42 4.45 20.11
CA PRO A 46 10.42 3.28 20.98
C PRO A 46 9.21 3.28 21.92
N ASP A 47 8.61 2.12 22.18
CA ASP A 47 7.45 2.03 23.08
C ASP A 47 7.76 2.57 24.49
N ALA A 48 9.04 2.56 24.89
CA ALA A 48 9.54 3.16 26.13
C ALA A 48 9.34 4.68 26.21
N GLU A 49 9.25 5.38 25.06
CA GLU A 49 9.01 6.82 25.00
C GLU A 49 7.50 7.17 24.98
N ARG A 50 6.62 6.17 24.94
CA ARG A 50 5.17 6.42 24.93
C ARG A 50 4.67 6.74 26.34
N LYS A 51 3.98 7.89 26.47
CA LYS A 51 3.29 8.29 27.71
C LYS A 51 2.19 7.30 28.14
N SER A 52 1.55 6.61 27.19
CA SER A 52 0.56 5.57 27.47
C SER A 52 0.33 4.65 26.25
N ARG A 53 -0.36 3.52 26.50
CA ARG A 53 -0.81 2.56 25.47
C ARG A 53 -2.08 2.98 24.74
N ALA A 54 -2.60 4.19 25.00
CA ALA A 54 -3.79 4.69 24.35
C ALA A 54 -3.54 5.04 22.87
N GLY A 55 -4.64 5.08 22.08
CA GLY A 55 -4.63 5.48 20.68
C GLY A 55 -4.85 4.34 19.68
N ARG A 56 -4.89 4.70 18.39
CA ARG A 56 -5.05 3.74 17.29
C ARG A 56 -3.85 2.80 17.22
N LYS A 57 -4.10 1.51 17.01
CA LYS A 57 -3.04 0.55 16.73
C LYS A 57 -2.28 0.96 15.47
N PRO A 58 -0.95 0.78 15.43
CA PRO A 58 -0.17 1.06 14.24
C PRO A 58 -0.64 0.16 13.09
N MET A 59 -0.64 0.71 11.88
CA MET A 59 -0.79 -0.08 10.66
C MET A 59 0.57 -0.66 10.26
N ASP A 60 0.55 -1.69 9.43
CA ASP A 60 1.76 -2.29 8.89
C ASP A 60 2.53 -1.25 8.04
N THR A 61 3.82 -1.09 8.34
CA THR A 61 4.68 -0.06 7.74
C THR A 61 4.94 -0.32 6.26
N VAL A 62 5.06 -1.60 5.87
CA VAL A 62 5.22 -2.00 4.47
C VAL A 62 3.95 -1.72 3.68
N LEU A 63 2.77 -2.04 4.22
CA LEU A 63 1.49 -1.71 3.59
C LEU A 63 1.32 -0.20 3.38
N MET A 64 1.66 0.60 4.40
CA MET A 64 1.64 2.05 4.29
C MET A 64 2.59 2.55 3.20
N PHE A 65 3.79 1.97 3.12
CA PHE A 65 4.76 2.31 2.09
C PHE A 65 4.28 1.94 0.69
N LYS A 66 3.72 0.74 0.51
CA LYS A 66 3.11 0.31 -0.76
C LYS A 66 2.03 1.29 -1.23
N THR A 67 1.18 1.78 -0.33
CA THR A 67 0.09 2.72 -0.66
C THR A 67 0.60 4.09 -1.14
N LEU A 68 1.85 4.44 -0.83
CA LEU A 68 2.47 5.69 -1.29
C LEU A 68 3.13 5.54 -2.67
N VAL A 69 3.48 4.31 -3.06
CA VAL A 69 4.26 4.01 -4.27
C VAL A 69 3.38 3.43 -5.39
N LEU A 70 2.43 2.57 -5.02
CA LEU A 70 1.46 1.90 -5.89
C LEU A 70 0.11 2.62 -5.82
#